data_AF-A0A0L0FM07-F1
#
_entry.id   AF-A0A0L0FM07-F1
#
_cell.length_a   1.000
_cell.length_b   1.000
_cell.length_c   1.000
_cell.angle_alpha   90.00
_cell.angle_beta   90.00
_cell.angle_gamma   90.00
#
_symmetry.space_group_name_H-M   'P 1'
#
loop_
_entity.id
_entity.type
_entity.pdbx_description
1 polymer ?
#
loop_
_entity_poly.entity_id
_entity_poly.type
_entity_poly.pdbx_seq_one_letter_code
_entity_poly.pdbx_strand_id
1 'polypeptide(L)'
;MIRELAQTVTRLPAANYHTLKAIVMHLGNVMARADVNKMTSHNLAIVFGPTLIRPAKETPLEAIENITPSTSIMEKMILHREHIFGSESMAESSARGET
;
A
#
# COMPACT_ATOMS: atom_id res chain seq x y z
N MET A 1 7.98 -10.47 -9.68
CA MET A 1 6.70 -9.81 -9.33
C MET A 1 6.67 -9.16 -7.94
N ILE A 2 6.47 -9.85 -6.79
CA ILE A 2 6.41 -9.15 -5.48
C ILE A 2 7.76 -8.51 -5.07
N ARG A 3 8.89 -9.17 -5.37
CA ARG A 3 10.23 -8.61 -5.12
C ARG A 3 10.47 -7.30 -5.89
N GLU A 4 10.08 -7.25 -7.16
CA GLU A 4 10.19 -6.03 -7.97
C GLU A 4 9.29 -4.91 -7.43
N LEU A 5 8.09 -5.26 -6.95
CA LEU A 5 7.19 -4.31 -6.30
C LEU A 5 7.84 -3.75 -5.01
N ALA A 6 8.41 -4.59 -4.16
CA ALA A 6 9.13 -4.16 -2.97
C ALA A 6 10.31 -3.23 -3.32
N GLN A 7 11.13 -3.61 -4.29
CA GLN A 7 12.23 -2.77 -4.78
C GLN A 7 11.73 -1.41 -5.30
N THR A 8 10.63 -1.39 -6.05
CA THR A 8 10.04 -0.15 -6.58
C THR A 8 9.54 0.75 -5.45
N VAL A 9 8.84 0.18 -4.46
CA VAL A 9 8.31 0.91 -3.31
C VAL A 9 9.44 1.52 -2.47
N THR A 10 10.56 0.80 -2.28
CA THR A 10 11.72 1.35 -1.55
C THR A 10 12.42 2.53 -2.23
N ARG A 11 12.14 2.78 -3.52
CA ARG A 11 12.68 3.92 -4.27
C ARG A 11 11.81 5.17 -4.19
N LEU A 12 10.66 5.11 -3.52
CA LEU A 12 9.82 6.28 -3.30
C LEU A 12 10.54 7.28 -2.37
N PRO A 13 10.27 8.60 -2.51
CA PRO A 13 10.69 9.57 -1.51
C PRO A 13 10.23 9.14 -0.11
N ALA A 14 11.04 9.41 0.91
CA ALA A 14 10.82 8.90 2.27
C ALA A 14 9.40 9.18 2.79
N ALA A 15 8.90 10.40 2.62
CA ALA A 15 7.55 10.78 3.03
C ALA A 15 6.46 9.92 2.35
N ASN A 16 6.61 9.67 1.05
CA ASN A 16 5.68 8.83 0.28
C ASN A 16 5.77 7.35 0.70
N TYR A 17 6.97 6.83 0.94
CA TYR A 17 7.17 5.47 1.43
C TYR A 17 6.49 5.25 2.78
N HIS A 18 6.75 6.11 3.77
CA HIS A 18 6.16 5.97 5.10
C HIS A 18 4.64 6.13 5.08
N THR A 19 4.12 7.08 4.29
CA THR A 19 2.67 7.25 4.11
C THR A 19 2.04 6.00 3.48
N LEU A 20 2.63 5.49 2.41
CA LEU A 20 2.12 4.30 1.72
C LEU A 20 2.18 3.06 2.63
N LYS A 21 3.27 2.89 3.40
CA LYS A 21 3.39 1.85 4.41
C LYS A 21 2.25 1.93 5.41
N ALA A 22 2.05 3.09 6.03
CA ALA A 22 1.00 3.28 7.04
C ALA A 22 -0.39 2.95 6.49
N ILE A 23 -0.71 3.41 5.28
CA ILE A 23 -1.98 3.11 4.61
C ILE A 23 -2.12 1.60 4.37
N VAL A 24 -1.15 0.97 3.71
CA VAL A 24 -1.24 -0.46 3.35
C VAL A 24 -1.31 -1.34 4.60
N MET A 25 -0.58 -1.01 5.66
CA MET A 25 -0.65 -1.71 6.95
C MET A 25 -2.05 -1.59 7.57
N HIS A 26 -2.63 -0.38 7.55
CA HIS A 26 -4.00 -0.17 8.04
C HIS A 26 -5.03 -0.95 7.22
N LEU A 27 -4.93 -0.97 5.89
CA LEU A 27 -5.83 -1.74 5.03
C LEU A 27 -5.73 -3.25 5.30
N GLY A 28 -4.55 -3.75 5.68
CA GLY A 28 -4.40 -5.13 6.18
C GLY A 28 -5.25 -5.41 7.42
N ASN A 29 -5.32 -4.46 8.36
CA ASN A 29 -6.15 -4.57 9.56
C ASN A 29 -7.65 -4.47 9.24
N VAL A 30 -8.03 -3.64 8.26
CA VAL A 30 -9.43 -3.54 7.78
C VAL A 30 -9.86 -4.88 7.16
N MET A 31 -9.02 -5.46 6.30
CA MET A 31 -9.27 -6.77 5.67
C MET A 31 -9.36 -7.90 6.70
N ALA A 32 -8.59 -7.84 7.78
CA ALA A 32 -8.65 -8.85 8.84
C ALA A 32 -10.03 -8.93 9.53
N ARG A 33 -10.90 -7.92 9.33
CA ARG A 33 -12.29 -7.86 9.83
C ARG A 33 -13.32 -7.97 8.69
N ALA A 34 -12.94 -8.55 7.55
CA ALA A 34 -13.80 -8.68 6.38
C ALA A 34 -15.08 -9.49 6.63
N ASP A 35 -15.08 -10.37 7.63
CA ASP A 35 -16.26 -11.10 8.10
C ASP A 35 -17.37 -10.17 8.61
N VAL A 36 -16.99 -9.03 9.21
CA VAL A 36 -17.92 -8.01 9.71
C VAL A 36 -18.13 -6.88 8.70
N ASN A 37 -17.05 -6.21 8.29
CA ASN A 37 -17.14 -4.99 7.46
C ASN A 37 -17.30 -5.27 5.95
N LYS A 38 -17.19 -6.53 5.52
CA LYS A 38 -17.33 -6.98 4.13
C LYS A 38 -16.26 -6.43 3.17
N MET A 39 -15.20 -5.82 3.69
CA MET A 39 -14.11 -5.27 2.91
C MET A 39 -12.98 -6.28 2.75
N THR A 40 -13.01 -7.03 1.65
CA THR A 40 -11.91 -7.92 1.23
C THR A 40 -10.71 -7.11 0.71
N SER A 41 -9.56 -7.77 0.53
CA SER A 41 -8.40 -7.19 -0.18
C SER A 41 -8.79 -6.56 -1.50
N HIS A 42 -9.61 -7.28 -2.26
CA HIS A 42 -10.08 -6.86 -3.58
C HIS A 42 -10.96 -5.61 -3.50
N ASN A 43 -11.94 -5.60 -2.60
CA ASN A 43 -12.84 -4.45 -2.42
C ASN A 43 -12.07 -3.19 -2.00
N LEU A 44 -11.08 -3.34 -1.12
CA LEU A 44 -10.19 -2.24 -0.74
C LEU A 44 -9.32 -1.79 -1.93
N ALA A 45 -8.79 -2.73 -2.71
CA ALA A 45 -7.95 -2.43 -3.85
C ALA A 45 -8.69 -1.68 -4.97
N ILE A 46 -9.96 -1.96 -5.22
CA ILE A 46 -10.78 -1.23 -6.20
C ILE A 46 -10.86 0.26 -5.84
N VAL A 47 -10.99 0.58 -4.55
CA VAL A 47 -11.12 1.97 -4.07
C VAL A 47 -9.76 2.67 -4.02
N PHE A 48 -8.75 1.99 -3.48
CA PHE A 48 -7.44 2.59 -3.24
C PHE A 48 -6.49 2.53 -4.44
N GLY A 49 -6.65 1.58 -5.37
CA GLY A 49 -5.80 1.43 -6.55
C GLY A 49 -5.78 2.70 -7.40
N PRO A 50 -6.92 3.18 -7.94
CA PRO A 50 -6.97 4.41 -8.72
C PRO A 50 -6.60 5.68 -7.94
N THR A 51 -6.79 5.65 -6.61
CA THR A 51 -6.51 6.81 -5.74
C THR A 51 -5.01 6.96 -5.46
N LEU A 52 -4.28 5.87 -5.26
CA LEU A 52 -2.87 5.87 -4.86
C LEU A 52 -1.91 5.59 -6.02
N ILE A 53 -2.37 4.90 -7.06
CA ILE A 53 -1.54 4.44 -8.19
C ILE A 53 -2.10 5.10 -9.46
N ARG A 54 -1.77 6.38 -9.63
CA ARG A 54 -2.19 7.18 -10.78
C ARG A 54 -0.99 7.87 -11.43
N PRO A 55 -0.85 7.79 -12.76
CA PRO A 55 0.09 8.62 -13.51
C PRO A 55 -0.11 10.12 -13.26
N ALA A 56 0.97 10.90 -13.33
CA ALA A 56 0.87 12.36 -13.20
C ALA A 56 0.12 13.02 -14.37
N LYS A 57 0.11 12.35 -15.53
CA LYS A 57 -0.66 12.72 -16.71
C LYS A 57 -1.26 11.45 -17.30
N GLU A 58 -2.57 11.44 -17.44
CA GLU A 58 -3.30 10.40 -18.16
C GLU A 58 -4.53 11.03 -18.80
N THR A 59 -4.92 10.51 -19.95
CA THR A 59 -6.20 10.78 -20.60
C THR A 59 -7.32 10.03 -19.89
N PRO A 60 -8.60 10.42 -20.08
CA PRO A 60 -9.72 9.67 -19.52
C PRO A 60 -9.75 8.18 -19.94
N LEU A 61 -9.26 7.87 -21.14
CA LEU A 61 -9.19 6.50 -21.63
C LEU A 61 -8.09 5.71 -20.91
N GLU A 62 -6.88 6.28 -20.79
CA GLU A 62 -5.78 5.66 -20.03
C GLU A 62 -6.16 5.46 -18.56
N ALA A 63 -6.90 6.40 -17.96
CA ALA A 63 -7.40 6.27 -16.59
C ALA A 63 -8.27 5.02 -16.43
N ILE A 64 -9.14 4.73 -17.40
CA ILE A 64 -9.99 3.52 -17.41
C ILE A 64 -9.15 2.26 -17.60
N GLU A 65 -8.20 2.28 -18.53
CA GLU A 65 -7.28 1.15 -18.80
C GLU A 65 -6.42 0.82 -17.57
N ASN A 66 -6.05 1.83 -16.78
CA ASN A 66 -5.22 1.69 -15.59
C ASN A 66 -5.99 1.19 -14.35
N ILE A 67 -7.33 1.12 -14.36
CA ILE A 67 -8.11 0.66 -13.19
C ILE A 67 -7.72 -0.77 -12.81
N THR A 68 -7.69 -1.69 -13.77
CA THR A 68 -7.39 -3.10 -13.49
C THR A 68 -5.95 -3.32 -13.02
N PRO A 69 -4.91 -2.77 -13.70
CA PRO A 69 -3.54 -2.85 -13.21
C PRO A 69 -3.34 -2.22 -11.82
N SER A 70 -3.88 -1.02 -11.58
CA SER A 70 -3.76 -0.32 -10.29
C SER A 70 -4.42 -1.09 -9.16
N THR A 71 -5.62 -1.63 -9.40
CA THR A 71 -6.33 -2.51 -8.46
C THR A 71 -5.49 -3.76 -8.15
N SER A 72 -4.93 -4.43 -9.16
CA SER A 72 -4.13 -5.64 -8.97
C SER A 72 -2.85 -5.39 -8.15
N ILE A 73 -2.16 -4.28 -8.42
CA ILE A 73 -0.97 -3.88 -7.65
C ILE A 73 -1.37 -3.58 -6.20
N MET A 74 -2.43 -2.80 -6.00
CA MET A 74 -2.89 -2.44 -4.66
C MET A 74 -3.30 -3.68 -3.85
N GLU A 75 -4.02 -4.61 -4.46
CA GLU A 75 -4.40 -5.88 -3.81
C GLU A 75 -3.17 -6.69 -3.36
N LYS A 76 -2.17 -6.82 -4.24
CA LYS A 76 -0.89 -7.48 -3.91
C LYS A 76 -0.16 -6.77 -2.78
N MET A 77 -0.20 -5.43 -2.73
CA MET A 77 0.41 -4.66 -1.64
C MET A 77 -0.25 -4.97 -0.30
N ILE A 78 -1.58 -5.06 -0.24
CA ILE A 78 -2.28 -5.34 1.02
C ILE A 78 -2.05 -6.81 1.47
N LEU A 79 -2.10 -7.77 0.55
CA LEU A 79 -1.90 -9.20 0.84
C LEU A 79 -0.47 -9.52 1.27
N HIS A 80 0.53 -8.83 0.71
CA HIS A 80 1.96 -9.10 0.97
C HIS A 80 2.67 -7.98 1.73
N ARG A 81 1.92 -7.17 2.49
CA ARG A 81 2.41 -5.95 3.18
C ARG A 81 3.68 -6.18 4.02
N GLU A 82 3.73 -7.28 4.78
CA GLU A 82 4.88 -7.58 5.66
C GLU A 82 6.15 -7.88 4.84
N HIS A 83 6.01 -8.49 3.66
CA HIS A 83 7.15 -8.79 2.80
C HIS A 83 7.61 -7.55 2.01
N ILE A 84 6.70 -6.63 1.70
CA ILE A 84 7.00 -5.41 0.93
C ILE A 84 7.60 -4.32 1.83
N PHE A 85 7.09 -4.17 3.05
CA PHE A 85 7.46 -3.08 3.96
C PHE A 85 8.25 -3.53 5.21
N GLY A 86 8.40 -4.84 5.40
CA GLY A 86 8.93 -5.44 6.64
C GLY A 86 7.90 -5.44 7.76
N SER A 87 7.99 -6.42 8.68
CA SER A 87 7.32 -6.32 9.97
C SER A 87 8.05 -5.25 10.80
N GLU A 88 7.31 -4.38 11.48
CA GLU A 88 7.95 -3.48 12.44
C GLU A 88 8.56 -4.32 13.57
N SER A 89 9.88 -4.47 13.54
CA SER A 89 10.69 -4.95 14.65
C SER A 89 11.45 -3.75 15.23
N MET A 90 10.83 -3.10 16.21
CA MET A 90 11.40 -2.26 17.30
C MET A 90 12.61 -1.37 16.98
N ALA A 91 12.44 -0.04 16.83
CA ALA A 91 13.56 0.91 16.99
C ALA A 91 13.21 2.40 17.25
N GLU A 92 11.95 2.84 17.20
CA GLU A 92 11.61 4.25 17.51
C GLU A 92 11.11 4.42 18.94
N SER A 93 11.99 4.21 19.91
CA SER A 93 11.87 4.76 21.29
C SER A 93 13.19 4.88 22.04
N SER A 94 14.34 4.46 21.47
CA SER A 94 15.67 4.76 22.03
C SER A 94 16.12 6.23 21.86
N ALA A 95 15.19 7.15 21.57
CA ALA A 95 15.50 8.56 21.29
C ALA A 95 14.68 9.55 22.13
N ARG A 96 14.26 9.18 23.35
CA ARG A 96 13.94 10.16 24.39
C ARG A 96 15.17 10.33 25.26
N GLY A 97 15.94 11.35 24.90
CA GLY A 97 17.25 11.67 25.43
C GLY A 97 17.26 11.84 26.95
N GLU A 98 18.33 11.29 27.51
CA GLU A 98 18.96 11.78 28.72
C GLU A 98 19.50 13.19 28.43
N THR A 99 18.88 14.20 29.04
CA THR A 99 19.51 15.47 29.46
C THR A 99 18.78 15.95 30.70
#